data_AF-D5BUT2-F1
#
_entry.id   AF-D5BUT2-F1
#
_cell.length_a   1.000
_cell.length_b   1.000
_cell.length_c   1.000
_cell.angle_alpha   90.00
_cell.angle_beta   90.00
_cell.angle_gamma   90.00
#
_symmetry.space_group_name_H-M   'P 1'
#
loop_
_entity.id
_entity.type
_entity.pdbx_description
1 polymer ?
#
loop_
_entity_poly.entity_id
_entity_poly.type
_entity_poly.pdbx_seq_one_letter_code
_entity_poly.pdbx_strand_id
1 'polypeptide(L)'
;MITLRFFTPLLSLLFIFLVGCIALNAQAQQRTFELKDTVKQPLVLQPLLPHRSLQHPSIVAPFSITPTPGDRQVYQLTVDTSGRLIVHANWPSTIALALILNGPGQTGYYARKDGPSPLTIDFEITPELLEKGNQWKLSVVNFKGQGPPTVGRISLSLPKSTASTASPEAIVERTIQPDGSVLIKYADGTRKHMYRGGVDLTRPDGTVQRSSFIEVQVANLPDFPTEGQTVIWLQAHNDNLLNIIQALVDNDETAIQNYLAHEGEERPLYEKINKRTRAIQWLTSGQ
;
A
#
# COMPACT_ATOMS: atom_id res chain seq x y z
N MET A 1 50.59 36.54 -32.70
CA MET A 1 49.74 36.95 -31.55
C MET A 1 49.27 35.69 -30.86
N ILE A 2 49.88 35.40 -29.71
CA ILE A 2 49.60 34.23 -28.86
C ILE A 2 48.84 34.78 -27.65
N THR A 3 47.68 34.21 -27.34
CA THR A 3 46.90 34.59 -26.16
C THR A 3 46.73 33.37 -25.26
N LEU A 4 47.62 33.26 -24.27
CA LEU A 4 47.45 32.41 -23.09
C LEU A 4 46.35 33.02 -22.20
N ARG A 5 45.38 32.22 -21.75
CA ARG A 5 44.55 32.57 -20.59
C ARG A 5 44.61 31.48 -19.52
N PHE A 6 45.18 31.92 -18.40
CA PHE A 6 45.24 31.37 -17.05
C PHE A 6 43.81 31.20 -16.47
N PHE A 7 43.47 30.07 -15.86
CA PHE A 7 43.68 29.63 -14.46
C PHE A 7 42.41 29.82 -13.60
N THR A 8 41.93 28.70 -13.06
CA THR A 8 40.82 28.54 -12.11
C THR A 8 41.10 29.25 -10.77
N PRO A 9 40.06 29.48 -9.95
CA PRO A 9 39.97 28.62 -8.76
C PRO A 9 38.52 28.20 -8.43
N LEU A 10 38.32 26.89 -8.45
CA LEU A 10 37.21 26.17 -7.84
C LEU A 10 37.63 25.81 -6.41
N LEU A 11 37.60 26.78 -5.49
CA LEU A 11 38.02 26.59 -4.10
C LEU A 11 37.26 27.55 -3.17
N SER A 12 35.92 27.47 -3.13
CA SER A 12 35.12 28.29 -2.19
C SER A 12 33.76 27.68 -1.79
N LEU A 13 33.55 26.37 -1.97
CA LEU A 13 32.28 25.73 -1.59
C LEU A 13 32.41 24.56 -0.62
N LEU A 14 33.61 24.32 -0.05
CA LEU A 14 33.84 23.27 0.93
C LEU A 14 33.99 23.77 2.39
N PHE A 15 33.57 25.02 2.69
CA PHE A 15 33.71 25.62 4.03
C PHE A 15 32.38 25.94 4.73
N ILE A 16 31.22 25.70 4.10
CA ILE A 16 29.90 26.00 4.68
C ILE A 16 29.25 24.78 5.36
N PHE A 17 29.74 23.56 5.09
CA PHE A 17 29.15 22.34 5.68
C PHE A 17 29.76 21.89 7.02
N LEU A 18 30.79 22.56 7.55
CA LEU A 18 31.46 22.14 8.79
C LEU A 18 31.10 22.94 10.06
N VAL A 19 30.22 23.94 9.97
CA VAL A 19 29.77 24.76 11.13
C VAL A 19 28.34 24.40 11.59
N GLY A 20 27.63 23.54 10.88
CA GLY A 20 26.24 23.16 11.17
C GLY A 20 26.05 21.95 12.09
N CYS A 21 27.12 21.28 12.56
CA CYS A 21 27.03 20.01 13.30
C CYS A 21 27.29 20.11 14.82
N ILE A 22 27.36 21.30 15.42
CA ILE A 22 27.68 21.47 16.86
C ILE A 22 26.54 22.11 17.68
N ALA A 23 25.39 22.41 17.09
CA ALA A 23 24.31 23.08 17.82
C ALA A 23 22.94 22.41 17.64
N LEU A 24 22.77 21.19 18.17
CA LEU A 24 21.47 20.74 18.71
C LEU A 24 21.62 19.47 19.58
N ASN A 25 22.65 19.44 20.43
CA ASN A 25 22.82 18.43 21.47
C ASN A 25 22.95 19.13 22.84
N ALA A 26 21.86 19.75 23.29
CA ALA A 26 21.79 20.40 24.62
C ALA A 26 20.33 20.73 24.99
N GLN A 27 19.49 19.70 25.15
CA GLN A 27 18.22 19.88 25.88
C GLN A 27 17.80 18.58 26.58
N ALA A 28 18.74 18.06 27.37
CA ALA A 28 18.48 17.13 28.46
C ALA A 28 18.51 17.92 29.78
N GLN A 29 17.65 17.53 30.72
CA GLN A 29 17.57 17.96 32.12
C GLN A 29 16.97 19.35 32.38
N GLN A 30 15.69 19.35 32.77
CA GLN A 30 15.22 19.85 34.07
C GLN A 30 13.68 19.77 34.10
N ARG A 31 13.13 18.73 34.70
CA ARG A 31 11.81 18.83 35.35
C ARG A 31 11.85 18.16 36.71
N THR A 32 11.59 19.02 37.67
CA THR A 32 11.71 18.88 39.10
C THR A 32 10.66 17.91 39.64
N PHE A 33 11.11 17.09 40.57
CA PHE A 33 10.32 16.22 41.43
C PHE A 33 9.49 17.08 42.40
N GLU A 34 8.16 16.99 42.37
CA GLU A 34 7.31 17.34 43.53
C GLU A 34 6.59 16.07 43.99
N LEU A 35 6.93 15.63 45.21
CA LEU A 35 6.21 14.65 45.99
C LEU A 35 4.98 15.31 46.61
N LYS A 36 3.78 14.80 46.33
CA LYS A 36 2.58 15.01 47.15
C LYS A 36 1.83 13.71 47.37
N ASP A 37 1.86 13.31 48.64
CA ASP A 37 0.82 12.70 49.46
C ASP A 37 0.00 11.51 48.94
N THR A 38 0.23 10.43 49.66
CA THR A 38 -0.55 9.18 49.71
C THR A 38 -1.96 9.44 50.25
N VAL A 39 -2.98 9.14 49.44
CA VAL A 39 -4.34 8.90 49.92
C VAL A 39 -4.78 7.51 49.47
N LYS A 40 -5.07 6.64 50.44
CA LYS A 40 -5.67 5.31 50.24
C LYS A 40 -7.07 5.48 49.63
N GLN A 41 -7.28 5.00 48.40
CA GLN A 41 -8.61 4.87 47.80
C GLN A 41 -9.13 3.43 47.94
N PRO A 42 -10.41 3.23 48.32
CA PRO A 42 -11.03 1.92 48.40
C PRO A 42 -11.30 1.32 47.01
N LEU A 43 -11.33 -0.01 46.94
CA LEU A 43 -11.59 -0.80 45.74
C LEU A 43 -12.99 -0.48 45.19
N VAL A 44 -13.06 0.29 44.10
CA VAL A 44 -14.29 0.55 43.34
C VAL A 44 -14.35 -0.42 42.16
N LEU A 45 -15.45 -1.18 42.06
CA LEU A 45 -15.76 -2.05 40.93
C LEU A 45 -15.75 -1.25 39.62
N GLN A 46 -14.90 -1.64 38.67
CA GLN A 46 -14.81 -0.99 37.36
C GLN A 46 -16.04 -1.37 36.52
N PRO A 47 -16.79 -0.39 35.96
CA PRO A 47 -17.78 -0.69 34.93
C PRO A 47 -17.07 -1.17 33.66
N LEU A 48 -17.68 -2.16 33.00
CA LEU A 48 -17.26 -2.67 31.68
C LEU A 48 -16.95 -1.50 30.73
N LEU A 49 -15.73 -1.51 30.19
CA LEU A 49 -15.28 -0.54 29.19
C LEU A 49 -16.29 -0.52 28.03
N PRO A 50 -16.75 0.65 27.56
CA PRO A 50 -17.49 0.72 26.31
C PRO A 50 -16.57 0.21 25.20
N HIS A 51 -17.08 -0.69 24.37
CA HIS A 51 -16.42 -1.17 23.18
C HIS A 51 -15.75 0.01 22.45
N ARG A 52 -14.43 -0.08 22.25
CA ARG A 52 -13.64 0.87 21.49
C ARG A 52 -14.19 0.90 20.06
N SER A 53 -15.14 1.79 19.81
CA SER A 53 -15.65 2.07 18.47
C SER A 53 -14.45 2.45 17.63
N LEU A 54 -14.12 1.61 16.65
CA LEU A 54 -13.14 1.95 15.63
C LEU A 54 -13.64 3.25 15.00
N GLN A 55 -12.99 4.37 15.32
CA GLN A 55 -13.29 5.66 14.72
C GLN A 55 -12.99 5.55 13.23
N HIS A 56 -14.03 5.28 12.45
CA HIS A 56 -13.95 5.34 11.00
C HIS A 56 -13.68 6.80 10.63
N PRO A 57 -12.84 7.07 9.61
CA PRO A 57 -12.69 8.42 9.08
C PRO A 57 -14.04 8.85 8.50
N SER A 58 -14.82 9.57 9.31
CA SER A 58 -16.11 10.11 8.90
C SER A 58 -15.88 11.47 8.26
N ILE A 59 -16.22 11.61 6.98
CA ILE A 59 -16.28 12.90 6.33
C ILE A 59 -17.55 13.60 6.82
N VAL A 60 -17.42 14.79 7.41
CA VAL A 60 -18.56 15.61 7.83
C VAL A 60 -18.63 16.85 6.95
N ALA A 61 -19.75 17.05 6.26
CA ALA A 61 -19.95 18.16 5.35
C ALA A 61 -21.30 18.87 5.60
N PRO A 62 -21.36 20.21 5.53
CA PRO A 62 -22.61 20.94 5.64
C PRO A 62 -23.39 20.91 4.31
N PHE A 63 -24.72 21.03 4.38
CA PHE A 63 -25.58 21.33 3.24
C PHE A 63 -26.57 22.45 3.56
N SER A 64 -27.06 23.13 2.52
CA SER A 64 -28.17 24.07 2.59
C SER A 64 -29.19 23.71 1.51
N ILE A 65 -30.47 23.70 1.88
CA ILE A 65 -31.58 23.38 0.97
C ILE A 65 -32.65 24.47 1.12
N THR A 66 -33.09 25.01 -0.01
CA THR A 66 -34.13 26.01 -0.13
C THR A 66 -35.52 25.37 -0.28
N PRO A 67 -36.60 26.16 -0.17
CA PRO A 67 -37.96 25.72 -0.44
C PRO A 67 -38.26 25.50 -1.93
N THR A 68 -37.29 25.64 -2.83
CA THR A 68 -37.55 25.47 -4.27
C THR A 68 -37.76 23.99 -4.60
N PRO A 69 -38.84 23.60 -5.32
CA PRO A 69 -39.04 22.22 -5.72
C PRO A 69 -37.84 21.68 -6.53
N GLY A 70 -37.29 20.55 -6.08
CA GLY A 70 -36.16 19.89 -6.73
C GLY A 70 -34.79 20.41 -6.31
N ASP A 71 -34.73 21.42 -5.43
CA ASP A 71 -33.47 21.94 -4.91
C ASP A 71 -32.65 20.85 -4.22
N ARG A 72 -31.33 20.90 -4.41
CA ARG A 72 -30.44 19.83 -3.98
C ARG A 72 -29.02 20.29 -3.72
N GLN A 73 -28.40 19.63 -2.75
CA GLN A 73 -26.96 19.63 -2.56
C GLN A 73 -26.40 18.29 -3.05
N VAL A 74 -25.30 18.34 -3.80
CA VAL A 74 -24.63 17.17 -4.37
C VAL A 74 -23.20 17.08 -3.85
N TYR A 75 -22.77 15.85 -3.54
CA TYR A 75 -21.40 15.50 -3.18
C TYR A 75 -20.89 14.43 -4.13
N GLN A 76 -19.74 14.69 -4.74
CA GLN A 76 -19.02 13.70 -5.54
C GLN A 76 -18.12 12.89 -4.61
N LEU A 77 -18.19 11.57 -4.75
CA LEU A 77 -17.44 10.61 -3.94
C LEU A 77 -16.63 9.74 -4.89
N THR A 78 -15.34 9.56 -4.59
CA THR A 78 -14.52 8.51 -5.20
C THR A 78 -14.46 7.35 -4.22
N VAL A 79 -14.90 6.17 -4.66
CA VAL A 79 -14.87 4.96 -3.84
C VAL A 79 -14.09 3.89 -4.57
N ASP A 80 -12.89 3.58 -4.07
CA ASP A 80 -11.94 2.67 -4.73
C ASP A 80 -11.88 1.29 -4.07
N THR A 81 -12.67 1.05 -3.03
CA THR A 81 -12.66 -0.21 -2.28
C THR A 81 -14.06 -0.69 -1.97
N SER A 82 -14.24 -2.02 -2.00
CA SER A 82 -15.50 -2.64 -1.67
C SER A 82 -15.73 -2.61 -0.16
N GLY A 83 -16.99 -2.67 0.25
CA GLY A 83 -17.39 -2.69 1.64
C GLY A 83 -18.54 -1.74 1.94
N ARG A 84 -18.77 -1.51 3.22
CA ARG A 84 -19.96 -0.82 3.71
C ARG A 84 -19.78 0.69 3.68
N LEU A 85 -20.66 1.38 2.96
CA LEU A 85 -20.82 2.82 2.94
C LEU A 85 -22.02 3.19 3.82
N ILE A 86 -21.78 4.07 4.80
CA ILE A 86 -22.83 4.55 5.71
C ILE A 86 -22.92 6.06 5.60
N VAL A 87 -24.12 6.58 5.36
CA VAL A 87 -24.40 8.01 5.27
C VAL A 87 -25.47 8.38 6.28
N HIS A 88 -25.22 9.40 7.09
CA HIS A 88 -26.20 10.02 7.96
C HIS A 88 -26.41 11.47 7.55
N ALA A 89 -27.66 11.87 7.34
CA ALA A 89 -28.04 13.26 7.12
C ALA A 89 -28.92 13.74 8.28
N ASN A 90 -28.54 14.85 8.89
CA ASN A 90 -29.27 15.44 10.02
C ASN A 90 -29.48 16.95 9.81
N TRP A 91 -30.68 17.44 10.08
CA TRP A 91 -31.08 18.84 10.01
C TRP A 91 -32.19 19.11 11.05
N PRO A 92 -32.30 20.35 11.56
CA PRO A 92 -33.16 20.65 12.70
C PRO A 92 -34.66 20.78 12.38
N SER A 93 -35.04 20.89 11.10
CA SER A 93 -36.44 21.11 10.70
C SER A 93 -37.20 19.79 10.44
N THR A 94 -38.54 19.86 10.48
CA THR A 94 -39.43 18.72 10.22
C THR A 94 -39.73 18.49 8.73
N ILE A 95 -39.12 19.28 7.84
CA ILE A 95 -39.33 19.14 6.40
C ILE A 95 -38.83 17.77 5.95
N ALA A 96 -39.57 17.13 5.05
CA ALA A 96 -39.16 15.87 4.47
C ALA A 96 -38.17 16.12 3.31
N LEU A 97 -37.00 15.50 3.39
CA LEU A 97 -35.99 15.50 2.33
C LEU A 97 -35.79 14.07 1.80
N ALA A 98 -35.07 13.96 0.69
CA ALA A 98 -34.58 12.70 0.16
C ALA A 98 -33.06 12.66 0.26
N LEU A 99 -32.52 11.56 0.79
CA LEU A 99 -31.10 11.19 0.72
C LEU A 99 -30.96 10.13 -0.38
N ILE A 100 -30.11 10.37 -1.37
CA ILE A 100 -30.00 9.53 -2.57
C ILE A 100 -28.54 9.21 -2.86
N LEU A 101 -28.23 7.93 -3.05
CA LEU A 101 -26.94 7.44 -3.51
C LEU A 101 -27.07 6.95 -4.97
N ASN A 102 -26.37 7.62 -5.87
CA ASN A 102 -26.19 7.19 -7.25
C ASN A 102 -24.74 6.70 -7.46
N GLY A 103 -24.57 5.80 -8.42
CA GLY A 103 -23.29 5.21 -8.73
C GLY A 103 -23.17 4.87 -10.22
N PRO A 104 -22.04 4.29 -10.63
CA PRO A 104 -21.74 4.03 -12.02
C PRO A 104 -22.47 2.79 -12.57
N GLY A 105 -22.72 2.78 -13.88
CA GLY A 105 -23.34 1.64 -14.56
C GLY A 105 -24.81 1.39 -14.25
N GLN A 106 -25.52 2.36 -13.66
CA GLN A 106 -26.96 2.30 -13.46
C GLN A 106 -27.64 3.65 -13.72
N THR A 107 -28.76 3.62 -14.46
CA THR A 107 -29.67 4.76 -14.57
C THR A 107 -30.58 4.78 -13.33
N GLY A 108 -30.42 5.76 -12.46
CA GLY A 108 -31.20 5.90 -11.22
C GLY A 108 -30.33 5.82 -9.96
N TYR A 109 -30.90 5.33 -8.86
CA TYR A 109 -30.23 5.26 -7.55
C TYR A 109 -29.99 3.82 -7.11
N TYR A 110 -28.87 3.61 -6.41
CA TYR A 110 -28.58 2.37 -5.71
C TYR A 110 -29.30 2.30 -4.37
N ALA A 111 -29.37 3.43 -3.67
CA ALA A 111 -30.11 3.56 -2.42
C ALA A 111 -30.79 4.93 -2.34
N ARG A 112 -31.98 4.96 -1.74
CA ARG A 112 -32.73 6.18 -1.49
C ARG A 112 -33.52 6.06 -0.20
N LYS A 113 -33.54 7.14 0.58
CA LYS A 113 -34.41 7.28 1.75
C LYS A 113 -35.08 8.64 1.72
N ASP A 114 -36.39 8.67 1.92
CA ASP A 114 -37.18 9.89 2.01
C ASP A 114 -37.79 10.01 3.41
N GLY A 115 -37.92 11.22 3.92
CA GLY A 115 -38.56 11.47 5.21
C GLY A 115 -38.03 12.70 5.94
N PRO A 116 -38.54 12.97 7.15
CA PRO A 116 -37.99 14.00 8.03
C PRO A 116 -36.60 13.59 8.53
N SER A 117 -35.90 14.54 9.16
CA SER A 117 -34.62 14.25 9.81
C SER A 117 -34.78 13.31 11.01
N PRO A 118 -33.81 12.42 11.31
CA PRO A 118 -32.62 12.10 10.53
C PRO A 118 -32.87 11.06 9.43
N LEU A 119 -32.03 11.07 8.39
CA LEU A 119 -31.99 10.02 7.37
C LEU A 119 -30.67 9.25 7.40
N THR A 120 -30.75 7.95 7.14
CA THR A 120 -29.58 7.07 7.02
C THR A 120 -29.67 6.22 5.77
N ILE A 121 -28.56 6.15 5.02
CA ILE A 121 -28.31 5.12 3.99
C ILE A 121 -27.22 4.22 4.54
N ASP A 122 -27.45 2.92 4.43
CA ASP A 122 -26.49 1.87 4.73
C ASP A 122 -26.44 0.96 3.51
N PHE A 123 -25.30 0.95 2.81
CA PHE A 123 -25.17 0.36 1.50
C PHE A 123 -23.86 -0.43 1.38
N GLU A 124 -23.94 -1.63 0.83
CA GLU A 124 -22.76 -2.47 0.55
C GLU A 124 -22.29 -2.25 -0.89
N ILE A 125 -21.07 -1.77 -1.04
CA ILE A 125 -20.41 -1.61 -2.33
C ILE A 125 -19.66 -2.91 -2.62
N THR A 126 -20.13 -3.68 -3.60
CA THR A 126 -19.49 -4.93 -3.99
C THR A 126 -18.38 -4.69 -5.03
N PRO A 127 -17.43 -5.64 -5.21
CA PRO A 127 -16.43 -5.55 -6.26
C PRO A 127 -17.03 -5.35 -7.67
N GLU A 128 -18.13 -6.04 -7.99
CA GLU A 128 -18.80 -5.96 -9.29
C GLU A 128 -19.39 -4.57 -9.56
N LEU A 129 -19.71 -3.80 -8.51
CA LEU A 129 -20.13 -2.40 -8.64
C LEU A 129 -18.94 -1.47 -8.92
N LEU A 130 -17.77 -1.79 -8.37
CA LEU A 130 -16.53 -1.02 -8.63
C LEU A 130 -16.00 -1.24 -10.04
N GLU A 131 -16.20 -2.42 -10.62
CA GLU A 131 -15.88 -2.70 -12.03
C GLU A 131 -16.67 -1.79 -13.00
N LYS A 132 -17.84 -1.32 -12.59
CA LYS A 132 -18.64 -0.36 -13.38
C LYS A 132 -18.08 1.07 -13.28
N GLY A 133 -17.27 1.36 -12.27
CA GLY A 133 -16.60 2.63 -12.03
C GLY A 133 -16.47 2.96 -10.54
N ASN A 134 -15.69 3.99 -10.22
CA ASN A 134 -15.46 4.45 -8.85
C ASN A 134 -16.09 5.82 -8.53
N GLN A 135 -16.84 6.41 -9.47
CA GLN A 135 -17.46 7.73 -9.31
C GLN A 135 -18.90 7.59 -8.80
N TRP A 136 -19.12 8.05 -7.58
CA TRP A 136 -20.41 8.01 -6.90
C TRP A 136 -20.91 9.41 -6.59
N LYS A 137 -22.24 9.54 -6.48
CA LYS A 137 -22.89 10.82 -6.20
C LYS A 137 -23.88 10.66 -5.06
N LEU A 138 -23.68 11.42 -3.99
CA LEU A 138 -24.61 11.55 -2.90
C LEU A 138 -25.40 12.85 -3.05
N SER A 139 -26.72 12.79 -2.94
CA SER A 139 -27.58 13.96 -3.05
C SER A 139 -28.53 14.07 -1.85
N VAL A 140 -28.72 15.29 -1.34
CA VAL A 140 -29.83 15.66 -0.47
C VAL A 140 -30.78 16.54 -1.27
N VAL A 141 -32.07 16.18 -1.35
CA VAL A 141 -33.03 16.81 -2.27
C VAL A 141 -34.34 17.17 -1.58
N ASN A 142 -34.87 18.37 -1.84
CA ASN A 142 -36.24 18.76 -1.50
C ASN A 142 -37.15 18.61 -2.72
N PHE A 143 -37.74 17.42 -2.92
CA PHE A 143 -38.64 17.21 -4.06
C PHE A 143 -39.96 17.99 -3.96
N LYS A 144 -40.45 18.24 -2.74
CA LYS A 144 -41.76 18.87 -2.54
C LYS A 144 -41.72 20.38 -2.69
N GLY A 145 -40.56 21.01 -2.50
CA GLY A 145 -40.44 22.46 -2.46
C GLY A 145 -41.28 23.08 -1.34
N GLN A 146 -41.31 22.42 -0.19
CA GLN A 146 -42.10 22.85 0.97
C GLN A 146 -41.20 23.08 2.18
N GLY A 147 -41.70 23.92 3.09
CA GLY A 147 -41.06 24.24 4.36
C GLY A 147 -40.04 25.37 4.28
N PRO A 148 -39.47 25.78 5.42
CA PRO A 148 -38.45 26.84 5.47
C PRO A 148 -37.12 26.35 4.85
N PRO A 149 -36.25 27.28 4.41
CA PRO A 149 -34.86 26.95 4.12
C PRO A 149 -34.22 26.22 5.31
N THR A 150 -33.44 25.17 5.06
CA THR A 150 -32.82 24.37 6.12
C THR A 150 -31.34 24.16 5.85
N VAL A 151 -30.55 24.22 6.92
CA VAL A 151 -29.13 23.86 6.90
C VAL A 151 -28.96 22.59 7.73
N GLY A 152 -28.15 21.66 7.25
CA GLY A 152 -27.89 20.40 7.92
C GLY A 152 -26.46 19.94 7.74
N ARG A 153 -26.19 18.71 8.21
CA ARG A 153 -24.89 18.05 8.09
C ARG A 153 -25.08 16.64 7.56
N ILE A 154 -24.14 16.23 6.73
CA ILE A 154 -23.92 14.85 6.34
C ILE A 154 -22.70 14.33 7.07
N SER A 155 -22.80 13.13 7.63
CA SER A 155 -21.67 12.34 8.09
C SER A 155 -21.59 11.08 7.22
N LEU A 156 -20.47 10.91 6.54
CA LEU A 156 -20.22 9.82 5.60
C LEU A 156 -19.07 8.95 6.12
N SER A 157 -19.32 7.66 6.28
CA SER A 157 -18.30 6.64 6.47
C SER A 157 -18.13 5.88 5.17
N LEU A 158 -16.99 6.06 4.52
CA LEU A 158 -16.63 5.29 3.33
C LEU A 158 -16.14 3.88 3.72
N PRO A 159 -16.20 2.90 2.80
CA PRO A 159 -15.52 1.64 2.99
C PRO A 159 -14.06 1.90 3.34
N LYS A 160 -13.58 1.25 4.40
CA LYS A 160 -12.18 1.37 4.77
C LYS A 160 -11.38 0.65 3.70
N SER A 161 -10.53 1.39 2.99
CA SER A 161 -9.38 0.76 2.35
C SER A 161 -8.55 0.15 3.47
N THR A 162 -8.62 -1.17 3.62
CA THR A 162 -7.68 -1.92 4.45
C THR A 162 -6.32 -1.88 3.75
N ALA A 163 -5.64 -0.75 3.95
CA ALA A 163 -4.23 -0.47 3.69
C ALA A 163 -3.72 -0.47 2.24
N SER A 164 -2.86 0.53 2.04
CA SER A 164 -1.75 0.61 1.09
C SER A 164 -2.06 1.19 -0.29
N THR A 165 -1.62 2.45 -0.47
CA THR A 165 -1.48 3.15 -1.76
C THR A 165 -0.28 2.62 -2.57
N ALA A 166 0.04 1.35 -2.41
CA ALA A 166 0.91 0.61 -3.28
C ALA A 166 0.00 -0.35 -4.03
N SER A 167 0.24 -0.56 -5.33
CA SER A 167 -0.44 -1.63 -6.06
C SER A 167 -0.43 -2.89 -5.18
N PRO A 168 -1.52 -3.67 -5.08
CA PRO A 168 -1.48 -4.93 -4.32
C PRO A 168 -0.35 -5.86 -4.80
N GLU A 169 0.13 -5.66 -6.04
CA GLU A 169 1.26 -6.36 -6.65
C GLU A 169 2.62 -5.66 -6.46
N ALA A 170 2.66 -4.49 -5.80
CA ALA A 170 3.91 -3.81 -5.52
C ALA A 170 4.77 -4.66 -4.59
N ILE A 171 5.93 -5.05 -5.10
CA ILE A 171 6.93 -5.82 -4.35
C ILE A 171 7.59 -4.87 -3.35
N VAL A 172 7.53 -5.24 -2.07
CA VAL A 172 8.17 -4.53 -0.95
C VAL A 172 9.54 -5.10 -0.65
N GLU A 173 9.70 -6.41 -0.80
CA GLU A 173 10.94 -7.10 -0.42
C GLU A 173 11.11 -8.37 -1.25
N ARG A 174 12.36 -8.65 -1.65
CA ARG A 174 12.78 -9.92 -2.22
C ARG A 174 13.95 -10.47 -1.41
N THR A 175 13.86 -11.73 -1.04
CA THR A 175 14.91 -12.39 -0.25
C THR A 175 15.18 -13.79 -0.80
N ILE A 176 16.45 -14.19 -0.80
CA ILE A 176 16.87 -15.55 -1.09
C ILE A 176 17.14 -16.24 0.26
N GLN A 177 16.46 -17.35 0.50
CA GLN A 177 16.57 -18.13 1.73
C GLN A 177 17.79 -19.07 1.69
N PRO A 178 18.27 -19.59 2.84
CA PRO A 178 19.44 -20.47 2.90
C PRO A 178 19.33 -21.75 2.05
N ASP A 179 18.11 -22.22 1.79
CA ASP A 179 17.84 -23.39 0.93
C ASP A 179 17.83 -23.05 -0.57
N GLY A 180 18.08 -21.79 -0.94
CA GLY A 180 18.06 -21.28 -2.31
C GLY A 180 16.67 -20.89 -2.83
N SER A 181 15.62 -21.04 -2.01
CA SER A 181 14.28 -20.60 -2.36
C SER A 181 14.17 -19.06 -2.31
N VAL A 182 13.17 -18.51 -3.00
CA VAL A 182 12.94 -17.07 -3.07
C VAL A 182 11.65 -16.71 -2.36
N LEU A 183 11.69 -15.72 -1.48
CA LEU A 183 10.52 -15.12 -0.85
C LEU A 183 10.32 -13.70 -1.39
N ILE A 184 9.14 -13.42 -1.93
CA ILE A 184 8.70 -12.07 -2.29
C ILE A 184 7.58 -11.65 -1.35
N LYS A 185 7.71 -10.47 -0.72
CA LYS A 185 6.65 -9.83 0.07
C LYS A 185 6.05 -8.67 -0.72
N TYR A 186 4.73 -8.62 -0.74
CA TYR A 186 3.95 -7.59 -1.42
C TYR A 186 3.39 -6.59 -0.42
N ALA A 187 3.01 -5.42 -0.92
CA ALA A 187 2.53 -4.32 -0.11
C ALA A 187 1.16 -4.56 0.54
N ASP A 188 0.35 -5.48 -0.01
CA ASP A 188 -0.90 -5.95 0.58
C ASP A 188 -0.69 -6.93 1.75
N GLY A 189 0.55 -7.40 1.98
CA GLY A 189 0.91 -8.41 2.97
C GLY A 189 0.98 -9.83 2.42
N THR A 190 0.65 -10.03 1.14
CA THR A 190 0.82 -11.31 0.45
C THR A 190 2.30 -11.71 0.43
N ARG A 191 2.56 -13.01 0.52
CA ARG A 191 3.90 -13.59 0.44
C ARG A 191 3.92 -14.69 -0.60
N LYS A 192 4.87 -14.61 -1.54
CA LYS A 192 5.10 -15.64 -2.56
C LYS A 192 6.44 -16.32 -2.28
N HIS A 193 6.40 -17.60 -1.95
CA HIS A 193 7.56 -18.44 -1.71
C HIS A 193 7.75 -19.39 -2.88
N MET A 194 8.87 -19.30 -3.57
CA MET A 194 9.21 -20.11 -4.74
C MET A 194 10.38 -21.00 -4.41
N TYR A 195 10.20 -22.30 -4.61
CA TYR A 195 11.17 -23.31 -4.26
C TYR A 195 11.24 -24.39 -5.35
N ARG A 196 12.20 -25.30 -5.22
CA ARG A 196 12.31 -26.41 -6.16
C ARG A 196 11.07 -27.30 -6.08
N GLY A 197 10.23 -27.22 -7.11
CA GLY A 197 9.01 -28.04 -7.25
C GLY A 197 7.70 -27.27 -7.13
N GLY A 198 7.71 -25.97 -6.80
CA GLY A 198 6.46 -25.21 -6.75
C GLY A 198 6.56 -23.78 -6.24
N VAL A 199 5.37 -23.21 -6.03
CA VAL A 199 5.14 -21.88 -5.44
C VAL A 199 4.04 -21.98 -4.40
N ASP A 200 4.29 -21.37 -3.25
CA ASP A 200 3.28 -21.09 -2.24
C ASP A 200 2.95 -19.60 -2.25
N LEU A 201 1.66 -19.26 -2.37
CA LEU A 201 1.13 -17.91 -2.23
C LEU A 201 0.32 -17.83 -0.94
N THR A 202 0.85 -17.14 0.07
CA THR A 202 0.19 -16.90 1.36
C THR A 202 -0.45 -15.51 1.33
N ARG A 203 -1.77 -15.44 1.42
CA ARG A 203 -2.53 -14.17 1.47
C ARG A 203 -2.48 -13.54 2.87
N PRO A 204 -2.87 -12.26 3.02
CA PRO A 204 -2.87 -11.57 4.31
C PRO A 204 -3.81 -12.19 5.36
N ASP A 205 -4.84 -12.91 4.92
CA ASP A 205 -5.75 -13.67 5.79
C ASP A 205 -5.16 -15.01 6.28
N GLY A 206 -3.94 -15.35 5.86
CA GLY A 206 -3.25 -16.60 6.20
C GLY A 206 -3.59 -17.78 5.30
N THR A 207 -4.47 -17.62 4.31
CA THR A 207 -4.76 -18.68 3.34
C THR A 207 -3.55 -18.94 2.44
N VAL A 208 -3.27 -20.22 2.19
CA VAL A 208 -2.14 -20.66 1.35
C VAL A 208 -2.65 -21.32 0.09
N GLN A 209 -2.21 -20.84 -1.07
CA GLN A 209 -2.42 -21.46 -2.36
C GLN A 209 -1.10 -22.04 -2.87
N ARG A 210 -1.08 -23.35 -3.11
CA ARG A 210 0.11 -24.08 -3.59
C ARG A 210 -0.05 -24.48 -5.05
N SER A 211 0.98 -24.22 -5.84
CA SER A 211 1.10 -24.65 -7.24
C SER A 211 2.39 -25.44 -7.40
N SER A 212 2.30 -26.66 -7.93
CA SER A 212 3.48 -27.48 -8.20
C SER A 212 3.86 -27.43 -9.68
N PHE A 213 5.15 -27.54 -9.98
CA PHE A 213 5.63 -27.66 -11.36
C PHE A 213 6.34 -28.99 -11.55
N ILE A 214 6.23 -29.55 -12.76
CA ILE A 214 7.02 -30.71 -13.17
C ILE A 214 8.31 -30.17 -13.78
N GLU A 215 9.45 -30.49 -13.16
CA GLU A 215 10.77 -30.19 -13.72
C GLU A 215 11.01 -31.18 -14.88
N VAL A 216 10.95 -30.69 -16.12
CA VAL A 216 11.29 -31.48 -17.30
C VAL A 216 12.81 -31.63 -17.33
N GLN A 217 13.30 -32.84 -17.64
CA GLN A 217 14.73 -33.08 -17.79
C GLN A 217 15.29 -32.17 -18.89
N VAL A 218 16.31 -31.39 -18.55
CA VAL A 218 17.01 -30.55 -19.52
C VAL A 218 17.90 -31.47 -20.37
N ALA A 219 17.95 -31.23 -21.68
CA ALA A 219 18.86 -31.94 -22.57
C ALA A 219 20.32 -31.80 -22.08
N ASN A 220 21.16 -32.80 -22.38
CA ASN A 220 22.58 -32.73 -22.11
C ASN A 220 23.16 -31.45 -22.70
N LEU A 221 23.83 -30.66 -21.87
CA LEU A 221 24.49 -29.44 -22.32
C LEU A 221 25.62 -29.79 -23.29
N PRO A 222 25.88 -28.95 -24.30
CA PRO A 222 27.05 -29.12 -25.15
C PRO A 222 28.34 -29.00 -24.31
N ASP A 223 29.41 -29.60 -24.81
CA ASP A 223 30.73 -29.48 -24.19
C ASP A 223 31.16 -28.01 -24.11
N PHE A 224 31.86 -27.68 -23.03
CA PHE A 224 32.32 -26.32 -22.80
C PHE A 224 33.41 -25.96 -23.82
N PRO A 225 33.31 -24.82 -24.53
CA PRO A 225 34.38 -24.37 -25.41
C PRO A 225 35.64 -24.16 -24.56
N THR A 226 36.75 -24.80 -24.94
CA THR A 226 37.96 -24.81 -24.11
C THR A 226 38.82 -23.56 -24.27
N GLU A 227 38.70 -22.81 -25.37
CA GLU A 227 39.58 -21.66 -25.63
C GLU A 227 38.88 -20.53 -26.39
N GLY A 228 39.40 -19.31 -26.23
CA GLY A 228 39.06 -18.15 -27.05
C GLY A 228 38.01 -17.19 -26.46
N GLN A 229 37.53 -16.27 -27.31
CA GLN A 229 36.63 -15.18 -26.93
C GLN A 229 35.30 -15.66 -26.34
N THR A 230 34.85 -16.87 -26.69
CA THR A 230 33.60 -17.44 -26.18
C THR A 230 33.64 -17.69 -24.67
N VAL A 231 34.78 -18.14 -24.13
CA VAL A 231 34.93 -18.37 -22.67
C VAL A 231 34.86 -17.04 -21.91
N ILE A 232 35.54 -16.01 -22.43
CA ILE A 232 35.55 -14.66 -21.85
C ILE A 232 34.13 -14.09 -21.82
N TRP A 233 33.39 -14.21 -22.94
CA TRP A 233 32.00 -13.76 -23.01
C TRP A 233 31.10 -14.51 -22.04
N LEU A 234 31.22 -15.84 -21.93
CA LEU A 234 30.41 -16.64 -20.99
C LEU A 234 30.67 -16.26 -19.53
N GLN A 235 31.92 -15.98 -19.17
CA GLN A 235 32.27 -15.50 -17.82
C GLN A 235 31.66 -14.13 -17.54
N ALA A 236 31.83 -13.17 -18.47
CA ALA A 236 31.24 -11.85 -18.35
C ALA A 236 29.70 -11.91 -18.27
N HIS A 237 29.06 -12.80 -19.04
CA HIS A 237 27.62 -13.03 -18.98
C HIS A 237 27.20 -13.60 -17.62
N ASN A 238 27.91 -14.61 -17.12
CA ASN A 238 27.67 -15.19 -15.80
C ASN A 238 27.76 -14.13 -14.70
N ASP A 239 28.79 -13.28 -14.71
CA ASP A 239 28.96 -12.21 -13.72
C ASP A 239 27.86 -11.15 -13.81
N ASN A 240 27.45 -10.80 -15.02
CA ASN A 240 26.31 -9.90 -15.22
C ASN A 240 25.01 -10.46 -14.61
N LEU A 241 24.76 -11.77 -14.72
CA LEU A 241 23.59 -12.38 -14.08
C LEU A 241 23.63 -12.27 -12.55
N LEU A 242 24.81 -12.39 -11.93
CA LEU A 242 24.94 -12.20 -10.48
C LEU A 242 24.69 -10.74 -10.08
N ASN A 243 25.17 -9.78 -10.88
CA ASN A 243 24.89 -8.36 -10.64
C ASN A 243 23.39 -8.05 -10.73
N ILE A 244 22.66 -8.70 -11.64
CA ILE A 244 21.20 -8.58 -11.71
C ILE A 244 20.55 -9.13 -10.43
N ILE A 245 20.98 -10.29 -9.94
CA ILE A 245 20.47 -10.86 -8.68
C ILE A 245 20.72 -9.89 -7.52
N GLN A 246 21.92 -9.32 -7.40
CA GLN A 246 22.28 -8.29 -6.41
C GLN A 246 21.33 -7.09 -6.48
N ALA A 247 21.09 -6.55 -7.67
CA ALA A 247 20.17 -5.44 -7.85
C ALA A 247 18.72 -5.79 -7.47
N LEU A 248 18.26 -7.01 -7.78
CA LEU A 248 16.89 -7.44 -7.49
C LEU A 248 16.59 -7.64 -6.00
N VAL A 249 17.61 -7.96 -5.21
CA VAL A 249 17.52 -8.10 -3.74
C VAL A 249 18.03 -6.86 -3.01
N ASP A 250 18.07 -5.71 -3.68
CA ASP A 250 18.51 -4.42 -3.13
C ASP A 250 19.90 -4.46 -2.48
N ASN A 251 20.80 -5.31 -3.02
CA ASN A 251 22.14 -5.59 -2.51
C ASN A 251 22.17 -6.13 -1.07
N ASP A 252 21.13 -6.82 -0.63
CA ASP A 252 21.13 -7.53 0.66
C ASP A 252 22.24 -8.60 0.70
N GLU A 253 23.29 -8.32 1.49
CA GLU A 253 24.44 -9.20 1.66
C GLU A 253 24.05 -10.61 2.14
N THR A 254 23.02 -10.71 3.00
CA THR A 254 22.56 -11.99 3.53
C THR A 254 21.90 -12.81 2.43
N ALA A 255 21.03 -12.19 1.63
CA ALA A 255 20.40 -12.85 0.49
C ALA A 255 21.44 -13.33 -0.54
N ILE A 256 22.48 -12.53 -0.78
CA ILE A 256 23.56 -12.87 -1.71
C ILE A 256 24.45 -14.00 -1.18
N GLN A 257 24.78 -14.00 0.10
CA GLN A 257 25.51 -15.10 0.72
C GLN A 257 24.71 -16.40 0.67
N ASN A 258 23.41 -16.35 0.98
CA ASN A 258 22.51 -17.50 0.86
C ASN A 258 22.51 -18.04 -0.58
N TYR A 259 22.42 -17.14 -1.57
CA TYR A 259 22.46 -17.50 -2.98
C TYR A 259 23.78 -18.18 -3.37
N LEU A 260 24.92 -17.58 -3.04
CA LEU A 260 26.24 -18.12 -3.40
C LEU A 260 26.52 -19.46 -2.72
N ALA A 261 26.13 -19.60 -1.45
CA ALA A 261 26.23 -20.87 -0.73
C ALA A 261 25.38 -21.97 -1.40
N HIS A 262 24.18 -21.63 -1.86
CA HIS A 262 23.31 -22.57 -2.59
C HIS A 262 23.78 -22.83 -4.04
N GLU A 263 24.35 -21.84 -4.72
CA GLU A 263 24.93 -21.98 -6.06
C GLU A 263 26.05 -23.03 -6.01
N GLY A 264 27.00 -22.86 -5.09
CA GLY A 264 28.18 -23.71 -4.91
C GLY A 264 29.34 -23.29 -5.81
N GLU A 265 30.54 -23.21 -5.24
CA GLU A 265 31.73 -22.64 -5.92
C GLU A 265 32.24 -23.52 -7.06
N GLU A 266 32.20 -24.85 -6.92
CA GLU A 266 32.82 -25.81 -7.85
C GLU A 266 31.95 -26.15 -9.06
N ARG A 267 30.81 -25.47 -9.25
CA ARG A 267 29.92 -25.79 -10.38
C ARG A 267 30.50 -25.39 -11.74
N PRO A 268 30.29 -26.20 -12.79
CA PRO A 268 30.57 -25.81 -14.16
C PRO A 268 29.87 -24.49 -14.53
N LEU A 269 30.50 -23.68 -15.38
CA LEU A 269 30.01 -22.34 -15.72
C LEU A 269 28.57 -22.36 -16.29
N TYR A 270 28.22 -23.34 -17.14
CA TYR A 270 26.86 -23.45 -17.65
C TYR A 270 25.82 -23.74 -16.55
N GLU A 271 26.18 -24.53 -15.53
CA GLU A 271 25.28 -24.76 -14.40
C GLU A 271 25.06 -23.49 -13.59
N LYS A 272 26.12 -22.68 -13.39
CA LYS A 272 26.01 -21.38 -12.71
C LYS A 272 25.09 -20.44 -13.49
N ILE A 273 25.29 -20.33 -14.81
CA ILE A 273 24.43 -19.53 -15.69
C ILE A 273 22.97 -19.98 -15.59
N ASN A 274 22.70 -21.28 -15.66
CA ASN A 274 21.35 -21.83 -15.56
C ASN A 274 20.70 -21.53 -14.20
N LYS A 275 21.44 -21.70 -13.11
CA LYS A 275 20.97 -21.37 -11.76
C LYS A 275 20.68 -19.89 -11.59
N ARG A 276 21.58 -19.00 -12.04
CA ARG A 276 21.40 -17.54 -11.95
C ARG A 276 20.19 -17.10 -12.76
N THR A 277 20.01 -17.65 -13.96
CA THR A 277 18.84 -17.37 -14.80
C THR A 277 17.54 -17.78 -14.11
N ARG A 278 17.51 -18.95 -13.47
CA ARG A 278 16.35 -19.43 -12.71
C ARG A 278 16.05 -18.53 -11.50
N ALA A 279 17.07 -18.12 -10.75
CA ALA A 279 16.91 -17.21 -9.62
C ALA A 279 16.33 -15.86 -10.06
N ILE A 280 16.83 -15.30 -11.17
CA ILE A 280 16.28 -14.07 -11.77
C ILE A 280 14.80 -14.27 -12.13
N GLN A 281 14.46 -15.36 -12.82
CA GLN A 281 13.07 -15.68 -13.17
C GLN A 281 12.16 -15.73 -11.94
N TRP A 282 12.62 -16.33 -10.85
CA TRP A 282 11.88 -16.35 -9.59
C TRP A 282 11.72 -14.94 -9.02
N LEU A 283 12.81 -14.18 -8.89
CA LEU A 283 12.82 -12.82 -8.35
C LEU A 283 11.97 -11.82 -9.16
N THR A 284 11.81 -12.03 -10.47
CA THR A 284 11.00 -11.17 -11.34
C THR A 284 9.57 -11.67 -11.56
N SER A 285 9.22 -12.89 -11.12
CA SER A 285 7.89 -13.50 -11.36
C SER A 285 6.69 -12.81 -10.68
N GLY A 286 6.90 -11.68 -10.03
CA GLY A 286 5.85 -10.85 -9.44
C GLY A 286 5.51 -9.59 -10.24
N GLN A 287 6.02 -9.49 -11.48
CA GLN A 287 5.63 -8.47 -12.47
C GLN A 287 4.64 -9.03 -13.49
#